data_AF-A0A819VVM8-F1
#
_entry.id   AF-A0A819VVM8-F1
#
_cell.length_a   1.000
_cell.length_b   1.000
_cell.length_c   1.000
_cell.angle_alpha   90.00
_cell.angle_beta   90.00
_cell.angle_gamma   90.00
#
_symmetry.space_group_name_H-M   'P 1'
#
loop_
_entity.id
_entity.type
_entity.pdbx_description
1 polymer ?
#
loop_
_entity_poly.entity_id
_entity_poly.type
_entity_poly.pdbx_seq_one_letter_code
_entity_poly.pdbx_strand_id
1 'polypeptide(L)'
;MGMNHDWGYLPRDFLALKVTYDSSADFKQLVDECHQRKIRIIIDAVFNHTVTDCPLAMIDHDYWYYKGKYNPDDPYYWGPELNFEYYDEQQNLKPAWKFATDVVRYWISEFYLDGIRFNAEMDNYDILRELDNLARSVRGSQPFYTAVEYVPETTAILKPNGGPADVCWSASFHSVIANNLVDQNKFELDLIKYIISAPDFINYLSCHDNERLLFLVGKNGKFI
;
A
#
# COMPACT_ATOMS: atom_id res chain seq x y z
N MET A 1 10.42 -10.75 13.92
CA MET A 1 11.13 -10.99 12.63
C MET A 1 12.53 -10.39 12.73
N GLY A 2 13.55 -11.02 12.15
CA GLY A 2 14.92 -10.47 12.19
C GLY A 2 15.01 -9.19 11.35
N MET A 3 15.66 -8.16 11.88
CA MET A 3 15.83 -6.80 11.32
C MET A 3 16.54 -6.72 9.94
N ASN A 4 16.74 -7.84 9.24
CA ASN A 4 17.51 -7.87 7.99
C ASN A 4 16.67 -7.84 6.71
N HIS A 5 15.34 -8.04 6.77
CA HIS A 5 14.49 -7.94 5.58
C HIS A 5 13.06 -7.49 5.95
N ASP A 6 12.85 -6.18 6.00
CA ASP A 6 11.52 -5.55 6.18
C ASP A 6 10.76 -5.35 4.86
N TRP A 7 11.43 -5.53 3.72
CA TRP A 7 10.94 -5.26 2.36
C TRP A 7 10.40 -3.84 2.13
N GLY A 8 10.76 -2.89 3.01
CA GLY A 8 10.25 -1.52 2.99
C GLY A 8 9.00 -1.29 3.84
N TYR A 9 8.46 -2.32 4.51
CA TYR A 9 7.27 -2.19 5.37
C TYR A 9 7.54 -1.61 6.75
N LEU A 10 8.79 -1.34 7.10
CA LEU A 10 9.14 -0.69 8.37
C LEU A 10 9.70 0.71 8.08
N PRO A 11 8.85 1.70 7.70
CA PRO A 11 9.32 3.00 7.30
C PRO A 11 9.93 3.77 8.48
N ARG A 12 11.10 4.34 8.24
CA ARG A 12 11.86 5.20 9.18
C ARG A 12 11.99 6.62 8.65
N ASP A 13 12.49 6.76 7.42
CA ASP A 13 12.80 8.02 6.76
C ASP A 13 11.98 8.14 5.46
N PHE A 14 10.76 8.67 5.56
CA PHE A 14 9.78 8.69 4.46
C PHE A 14 10.20 9.48 3.20
N LEU A 15 11.19 10.36 3.31
CA LEU A 15 11.65 11.21 2.21
C LEU A 15 12.99 10.72 1.62
N ALA A 16 13.44 9.54 2.01
CA ALA A 16 14.70 8.97 1.55
C ALA A 16 14.50 7.57 0.96
N LEU A 17 15.28 7.25 -0.07
CA LEU A 17 15.44 5.87 -0.51
C LEU A 17 16.28 5.09 0.50
N LYS A 18 15.96 3.82 0.67
CA LYS A 18 16.80 2.90 1.44
C LYS A 18 18.16 2.79 0.76
N VAL A 19 19.24 3.00 1.51
CA VAL A 19 20.63 2.99 0.98
C VAL A 19 21.01 1.70 0.27
N THR A 20 20.33 0.59 0.56
CA THR A 20 20.56 -0.71 -0.08
C THR A 20 19.87 -0.86 -1.43
N TYR A 21 18.96 0.05 -1.81
CA TYR A 21 18.29 0.00 -3.10
C TYR A 21 19.14 0.67 -4.17
N ASP A 22 19.40 1.97 -4.06
CA ASP A 22 20.37 2.75 -4.85
C ASP A 22 20.20 4.25 -4.50
N SER A 23 20.86 5.16 -5.22
CA SER A 23 20.67 6.60 -5.02
C SER A 23 19.36 7.13 -5.62
N SER A 24 18.94 8.32 -5.18
CA SER A 24 17.80 9.04 -5.81
C SER A 24 18.05 9.37 -7.28
N ALA A 25 19.30 9.51 -7.71
CA ALA A 25 19.61 9.72 -9.12
C ALA A 25 19.34 8.46 -9.95
N ASP A 26 19.71 7.29 -9.42
CA ASP A 26 19.46 6.00 -10.08
C ASP A 26 17.96 5.71 -10.16
N PHE A 27 17.21 6.03 -9.11
CA PHE A 27 15.75 5.86 -9.15
C PHE A 27 15.08 6.79 -10.17
N LYS A 28 15.52 8.04 -10.30
CA LYS A 28 15.04 8.94 -11.38
C LYS A 28 15.34 8.36 -12.76
N GLN A 29 16.56 7.84 -12.96
CA GLN A 29 16.93 7.20 -14.22
C GLN A 29 16.03 5.99 -14.52
N LEU A 30 15.71 5.16 -13.52
CA LEU A 30 14.76 4.05 -13.68
C LEU A 30 13.39 4.57 -14.14
N VAL A 31 12.85 5.60 -13.48
CA VAL A 31 11.56 6.19 -13.86
C VAL A 31 11.59 6.70 -15.30
N ASP A 32 12.62 7.46 -15.67
CA ASP A 32 12.77 8.01 -17.02
C ASP A 32 12.83 6.90 -18.09
N GLU A 33 13.61 5.84 -17.85
CA GLU A 33 13.72 4.70 -18.77
C GLU A 33 12.39 3.93 -18.87
N CYS A 34 11.65 3.78 -17.77
CA CYS A 34 10.31 3.19 -17.78
C CYS A 34 9.32 4.04 -18.58
N HIS A 35 9.30 5.36 -18.36
CA HIS A 35 8.42 6.29 -19.09
C HIS A 35 8.71 6.32 -20.58
N GLN A 36 9.98 6.31 -21.00
CA GLN A 36 10.37 6.20 -22.41
C GLN A 36 9.84 4.91 -23.07
N ARG A 37 9.69 3.85 -22.27
CA ARG A 37 9.13 2.54 -22.70
C ARG A 37 7.63 2.42 -22.47
N LYS A 38 6.95 3.50 -22.09
CA LYS A 38 5.50 3.54 -21.78
C LYS A 38 5.11 2.63 -20.62
N ILE A 39 6.03 2.43 -19.67
CA ILE A 39 5.80 1.70 -18.42
C ILE A 39 5.56 2.73 -17.33
N ARG A 40 4.44 2.59 -16.61
CA ARG A 40 4.10 3.44 -15.47
C ARG A 40 4.73 2.91 -14.18
N ILE A 41 5.11 3.82 -13.29
CA ILE A 41 5.66 3.49 -11.97
C ILE A 41 4.62 3.79 -10.89
N ILE A 42 4.31 2.76 -10.10
CA ILE A 42 3.49 2.83 -8.90
C ILE A 42 4.40 2.42 -7.73
N ILE A 43 4.39 3.21 -6.65
CA ILE A 43 5.13 2.89 -5.43
C ILE A 43 4.19 2.46 -4.31
N ASP A 44 4.74 1.75 -3.32
CA ASP A 44 4.03 1.44 -2.08
C ASP A 44 4.14 2.60 -1.08
N ALA A 45 3.05 2.89 -0.38
CA ALA A 45 2.99 3.90 0.66
C ALA A 45 2.44 3.30 1.97
N VAL A 46 3.33 3.16 2.95
CA VAL A 46 3.06 2.60 4.27
C VAL A 46 2.93 3.75 5.28
N PHE A 47 1.70 4.21 5.53
CA PHE A 47 1.44 5.28 6.49
C PHE A 47 0.71 4.80 7.76
N ASN A 48 0.35 3.52 7.85
CA ASN A 48 -0.36 2.98 9.01
C ASN A 48 0.57 2.82 10.23
N HIS A 49 1.86 2.55 10.04
CA HIS A 49 2.83 2.41 11.13
C HIS A 49 4.25 2.85 10.73
N THR A 50 5.17 2.86 11.70
CA THR A 50 6.60 3.16 11.52
C THR A 50 7.47 2.27 12.41
N VAL A 51 8.79 2.29 12.22
CA VAL A 51 9.72 1.76 13.25
C VAL A 51 9.67 2.59 14.53
N THR A 52 9.93 1.94 15.66
CA THR A 52 9.91 2.60 16.98
C THR A 52 10.96 3.71 17.13
N ASP A 53 12.06 3.66 16.38
CA ASP A 53 13.11 4.67 16.35
C ASP A 53 12.96 5.68 15.20
N CYS A 54 11.75 5.78 14.61
CA CYS A 54 11.44 6.80 13.62
C CYS A 54 11.71 8.20 14.21
N PRO A 55 12.37 9.12 13.49
CA PRO A 55 12.64 10.46 14.00
C PRO A 55 11.42 11.20 14.53
N LEU A 56 10.23 10.99 13.95
CA LEU A 56 8.97 11.57 14.46
C LEU A 56 8.68 11.12 15.89
N ALA A 57 8.80 9.82 16.17
CA ALA A 57 8.56 9.23 17.48
C ALA A 57 9.60 9.71 18.51
N MET A 58 10.85 9.90 18.07
CA MET A 58 11.95 10.37 18.90
C MET A 58 11.86 11.86 19.27
N ILE A 59 11.19 12.67 18.43
CA ILE A 59 10.96 14.10 18.69
C ILE A 59 9.81 14.29 19.68
N ASP A 60 8.64 13.74 19.36
CA ASP A 60 7.45 13.81 20.22
C ASP A 60 6.44 12.72 19.83
N HIS A 61 6.57 11.54 20.45
CA HIS A 61 5.70 10.40 20.15
C HIS A 61 4.20 10.75 20.24
N ASP A 62 3.79 11.50 21.25
CA ASP A 62 2.39 11.78 21.53
C ASP A 62 1.78 12.80 20.56
N TYR A 63 2.62 13.59 19.90
CA TYR A 63 2.23 14.53 18.84
C TYR A 63 1.94 13.84 17.50
N TRP A 64 2.61 12.72 17.23
CA TRP A 64 2.55 12.03 15.92
C TRP A 64 1.75 10.72 15.94
N TYR A 65 1.68 10.02 17.08
CA TYR A 65 1.19 8.65 17.16
C TYR A 65 0.05 8.47 18.16
N TYR A 66 -0.70 7.37 18.03
CA TYR A 66 -1.73 7.02 18.99
C TYR A 66 -1.14 6.63 20.35
N LYS A 67 -1.66 7.22 21.44
CA LYS A 67 -1.30 6.80 22.80
C LYS A 67 -1.88 5.42 23.10
N GLY A 68 -1.07 4.54 23.70
CA GLY A 68 -1.54 3.26 24.23
C GLY A 68 -1.82 2.17 23.20
N LYS A 69 -1.55 2.40 21.91
CA LYS A 69 -1.58 1.36 20.85
C LYS A 69 -0.27 0.57 20.74
N TYR A 70 0.61 0.66 21.75
CA TYR A 70 1.84 -0.14 21.80
C TYR A 70 1.52 -1.53 22.35
N ASN A 71 1.58 -2.55 21.49
CA ASN A 71 1.34 -3.93 21.88
C ASN A 71 2.36 -4.89 21.25
N PRO A 72 3.59 -4.98 21.78
CA PRO A 72 4.64 -5.80 21.19
C PRO A 72 4.37 -7.31 21.31
N ASP A 73 3.42 -7.71 22.15
CA ASP A 73 3.00 -9.11 22.30
C ASP A 73 1.97 -9.52 21.24
N ASP A 74 1.40 -8.57 20.49
CA ASP A 74 0.52 -8.85 19.36
C ASP A 74 1.34 -9.25 18.13
N PRO A 75 1.15 -10.45 17.57
CA PRO A 75 1.86 -10.89 16.37
C PRO A 75 1.56 -10.04 15.12
N TYR A 76 0.51 -9.22 15.15
CA TYR A 76 0.15 -8.27 14.09
C TYR A 76 0.62 -6.84 14.37
N TYR A 77 1.36 -6.61 15.45
CA TYR A 77 1.90 -5.29 15.74
C TYR A 77 3.15 -4.99 14.89
N TRP A 78 3.01 -4.04 13.97
CA TRP A 78 4.09 -3.61 13.06
C TRP A 78 4.86 -2.37 13.53
N GLY A 79 4.41 -1.72 14.60
CA GLY A 79 5.08 -0.55 15.19
C GLY A 79 4.10 0.58 15.54
N PRO A 80 4.59 1.75 15.99
CA PRO A 80 3.75 2.87 16.34
C PRO A 80 2.89 3.36 15.17
N GLU A 81 1.60 3.54 15.40
CA GLU A 81 0.62 3.96 14.40
C GLU A 81 0.45 5.49 14.34
N LEU A 82 0.55 6.08 13.15
CA LEU A 82 0.37 7.52 12.94
C LEU A 82 -1.07 7.94 13.30
N ASN A 83 -1.20 9.02 14.05
CA ASN A 83 -2.49 9.52 14.51
C ASN A 83 -3.06 10.58 13.56
N PHE A 84 -3.84 10.12 12.58
CA PHE A 84 -4.55 10.99 11.64
C PHE A 84 -5.75 11.74 12.26
N GLU A 85 -6.09 11.49 13.52
CA GLU A 85 -7.19 12.18 14.22
C GLU A 85 -6.72 13.32 15.13
N TYR A 86 -5.47 13.29 15.57
CA TYR A 86 -4.93 14.35 16.41
C TYR A 86 -4.92 15.69 15.68
N TYR A 87 -5.46 16.72 16.34
CA TYR A 87 -5.53 18.08 15.86
C TYR A 87 -4.73 18.99 16.79
N ASP A 88 -3.75 19.69 16.23
CA ASP A 88 -2.99 20.72 16.93
C ASP A 88 -3.73 22.06 16.76
N GLU A 89 -4.38 22.52 17.83
CA GLU A 89 -5.09 23.80 17.85
C GLU A 89 -4.18 25.02 17.69
N GLN A 90 -2.92 24.94 18.14
CA GLN A 90 -1.98 26.06 18.06
C GLN A 90 -1.47 26.26 16.63
N GLN A 91 -1.23 25.16 15.92
CA GLN A 91 -0.81 25.18 14.51
C GLN A 91 -1.99 25.12 13.53
N ASN A 92 -3.20 24.90 14.03
CA ASN A 92 -4.44 24.76 13.26
C ASN A 92 -4.31 23.71 12.13
N LEU A 93 -3.80 22.52 12.48
CA LEU A 93 -3.58 21.42 11.53
C LEU A 93 -3.61 20.04 12.21
N LYS A 94 -3.75 18.98 11.42
CA LYS A 94 -3.48 17.60 11.84
C LYS A 94 -2.03 17.23 11.44
N PRO A 95 -1.09 16.99 12.37
CA PRO A 95 0.33 16.88 12.03
C PRO A 95 0.66 15.64 11.19
N ALA A 96 0.20 14.45 11.59
CA ALA A 96 0.40 13.23 10.80
C ALA A 96 -0.21 13.35 9.40
N TRP A 97 -1.38 14.00 9.29
CA TRP A 97 -2.05 14.27 8.02
C TRP A 97 -1.22 15.19 7.11
N LYS A 98 -0.70 16.29 7.67
CA LYS A 98 0.17 17.22 6.96
C LYS A 98 1.47 16.54 6.51
N PHE A 99 2.04 15.69 7.37
CA PHE A 99 3.23 14.93 7.04
C PHE A 99 3.00 13.95 5.88
N ALA A 100 1.94 13.13 5.93
CA ALA A 100 1.64 12.17 4.86
C ALA A 100 1.39 12.89 3.51
N THR A 101 0.66 14.01 3.53
CA THR A 101 0.44 14.82 2.32
C THR A 101 1.73 15.42 1.78
N ASP A 102 2.64 15.89 2.64
CA ASP A 102 3.96 16.38 2.20
C ASP A 102 4.84 15.27 1.61
N VAL A 103 4.83 14.08 2.19
CA VAL A 103 5.54 12.91 1.68
C VAL A 103 5.03 12.55 0.28
N VAL A 104 3.70 12.40 0.12
CA VAL A 104 3.10 12.10 -1.19
C VAL A 104 3.43 13.18 -2.22
N ARG A 105 3.35 14.46 -1.84
CA ARG A 105 3.73 15.56 -2.73
C ARG A 105 5.17 15.44 -3.17
N TYR A 106 6.10 15.22 -2.23
CA TYR A 106 7.52 15.09 -2.53
C TYR A 106 7.77 14.01 -3.57
N TRP A 107 7.35 12.77 -3.31
CA TRP A 107 7.62 11.64 -4.20
C TRP A 107 7.05 11.84 -5.61
N ILE A 108 5.85 12.40 -5.71
CA ILE A 108 5.22 12.68 -7.00
C ILE A 108 5.94 13.82 -7.74
N SER A 109 6.29 14.89 -7.04
CA SER A 109 6.95 16.05 -7.66
C SER A 109 8.40 15.77 -8.05
N GLU A 110 9.12 14.99 -7.25
CA GLU A 110 10.55 14.74 -7.40
C GLU A 110 10.83 13.62 -8.40
N PHE A 111 9.98 12.58 -8.42
CA PHE A 111 10.18 11.37 -9.23
C PHE A 111 9.08 11.14 -10.27
N TYR A 112 8.12 12.06 -10.44
CA TYR A 112 7.10 11.98 -11.50
C TYR A 112 6.26 10.70 -11.51
N LEU A 113 6.02 10.10 -10.33
CA LEU A 113 5.32 8.83 -10.17
C LEU A 113 3.90 8.84 -10.76
N ASP A 114 3.46 7.69 -11.26
CA ASP A 114 2.17 7.52 -11.95
C ASP A 114 1.06 6.95 -11.07
N GLY A 115 1.42 6.51 -9.87
CA GLY A 115 0.46 6.02 -8.91
C GLY A 115 1.06 5.70 -7.56
N ILE A 116 0.18 5.46 -6.60
CA ILE A 116 0.51 4.99 -5.25
C ILE A 116 -0.39 3.80 -4.94
N ARG A 117 0.21 2.76 -4.38
CA ARG A 117 -0.47 1.67 -3.69
C ARG A 117 -0.38 1.93 -2.20
N PHE A 118 -1.51 2.24 -1.57
CA PHE A 118 -1.56 2.37 -0.12
C PHE A 118 -1.58 0.98 0.50
N ASN A 119 -0.63 0.72 1.38
CA ASN A 119 -0.52 -0.50 2.15
C ASN A 119 -1.75 -0.71 3.05
N ALA A 120 -1.96 -1.97 3.46
CA ALA A 120 -3.02 -2.38 4.34
C ALA A 120 -3.20 -1.46 5.57
N GLU A 121 -4.44 -1.41 6.06
CA GLU A 121 -4.84 -0.81 7.35
C GLU A 121 -4.90 0.72 7.40
N MET A 122 -4.83 1.42 6.25
CA MET A 122 -5.33 2.79 6.18
C MET A 122 -6.87 2.79 6.08
N ASP A 123 -7.56 2.60 7.19
CA ASP A 123 -9.02 2.51 7.25
C ASP A 123 -9.74 3.88 7.24
N ASN A 124 -8.98 4.98 7.24
CA ASN A 124 -9.51 6.33 7.17
C ASN A 124 -9.70 6.80 5.71
N TYR A 125 -10.96 6.83 5.26
CA TYR A 125 -11.32 7.22 3.88
C TYR A 125 -11.00 8.68 3.57
N ASP A 126 -11.01 9.55 4.58
CA ASP A 126 -10.82 10.98 4.38
C ASP A 126 -9.36 11.31 4.08
N ILE A 127 -8.40 10.70 4.79
CA ILE A 127 -6.98 10.86 4.46
C ILE A 127 -6.65 10.25 3.10
N LEU A 128 -7.17 9.04 2.79
CA LEU A 128 -6.95 8.43 1.49
C LEU A 128 -7.48 9.30 0.35
N ARG A 129 -8.66 9.91 0.53
CA ARG A 129 -9.25 10.83 -0.44
C ARG A 129 -8.40 12.10 -0.59
N GLU A 130 -7.91 12.66 0.51
CA GLU A 130 -7.03 13.83 0.45
C GLU A 130 -5.72 13.51 -0.28
N LEU A 131 -5.10 12.36 0.01
CA LEU A 131 -3.87 11.93 -0.65
C LEU A 131 -4.06 11.70 -2.15
N ASP A 132 -5.17 11.06 -2.57
CA ASP A 132 -5.52 10.89 -4.00
C ASP A 132 -5.75 12.25 -4.69
N ASN A 133 -6.54 13.14 -4.08
CA ASN A 133 -6.82 14.47 -4.62
C ASN A 133 -5.54 15.29 -4.76
N LEU A 134 -4.69 15.29 -3.73
CA LEU A 134 -3.40 15.95 -3.75
C LEU A 134 -2.51 15.39 -4.85
N ALA A 135 -2.38 14.07 -4.94
CA ALA A 135 -1.56 13.41 -5.93
C ALA A 135 -1.97 13.81 -7.36
N ARG A 136 -3.28 13.82 -7.66
CA ARG A 136 -3.82 14.28 -8.93
C ARG A 136 -3.57 15.76 -9.18
N SER A 137 -3.72 16.60 -8.15
CA SER A 137 -3.43 18.02 -8.25
C SER A 137 -1.97 18.28 -8.62
N VAL A 138 -1.03 17.56 -7.99
CA VAL A 138 0.42 17.65 -8.28
C VAL A 138 0.74 17.12 -9.68
N ARG A 139 0.07 16.06 -10.15
CA ARG A 139 0.23 15.53 -11.52
C ARG A 139 -0.43 16.38 -12.60
N GLY A 140 -1.39 17.23 -12.22
CA GLY A 140 -2.16 18.05 -13.16
C GLY A 140 -2.98 17.18 -14.11
N SER A 141 -2.80 17.37 -15.41
CA SER A 141 -3.56 16.66 -16.45
C SER A 141 -3.07 15.24 -16.74
N GLN A 142 -1.96 14.81 -16.15
CA GLN A 142 -1.41 13.48 -16.38
C GLN A 142 -2.22 12.42 -15.61
N PRO A 143 -2.51 11.24 -16.19
CA PRO A 143 -3.26 10.22 -15.47
C PRO A 143 -2.46 9.72 -14.26
N PHE A 144 -3.15 9.51 -13.14
CA PHE A 144 -2.61 9.00 -11.89
C PHE A 144 -3.52 7.89 -11.34
N TYR A 145 -2.92 6.85 -10.75
CA TYR A 145 -3.62 5.67 -10.26
C TYR A 145 -3.43 5.47 -8.77
N THR A 146 -4.53 5.29 -8.05
CA THR A 146 -4.53 4.96 -6.63
C THR A 146 -5.03 3.54 -6.43
N ALA A 147 -4.14 2.68 -5.92
CA ALA A 147 -4.47 1.34 -5.48
C ALA A 147 -4.50 1.29 -3.95
N VAL A 148 -5.35 0.43 -3.40
CA VAL A 148 -5.41 0.18 -1.95
C VAL A 148 -5.38 -1.31 -1.68
N GLU A 149 -4.57 -1.73 -0.72
CA GLU A 149 -4.77 -3.01 -0.07
C GLU A 149 -5.75 -2.82 1.08
N TYR A 150 -7.00 -3.24 0.90
CA TYR A 150 -8.03 -3.11 1.93
C TYR A 150 -8.60 -4.48 2.24
N VAL A 151 -8.51 -4.93 3.49
CA VAL A 151 -8.90 -6.28 3.91
C VAL A 151 -9.90 -6.22 5.06
N PRO A 152 -11.09 -6.84 4.96
CA PRO A 152 -11.60 -7.55 3.79
C PRO A 152 -11.90 -6.59 2.63
N GLU A 153 -11.61 -7.05 1.41
CA GLU A 153 -11.81 -6.24 0.21
C GLU A 153 -13.30 -5.88 0.01
N THR A 154 -13.55 -4.67 -0.46
CA THR A 154 -14.90 -4.12 -0.58
C THR A 154 -15.00 -3.19 -1.77
N THR A 155 -16.16 -3.14 -2.41
CA THR A 155 -16.41 -2.17 -3.48
C THR A 155 -16.62 -0.75 -2.94
N ALA A 156 -16.90 -0.58 -1.65
CA ALA A 156 -17.11 0.72 -1.02
C ALA A 156 -15.86 1.62 -1.03
N ILE A 157 -14.66 1.03 -1.10
CA ILE A 157 -13.39 1.77 -1.19
C ILE A 157 -13.14 2.36 -2.58
N LEU A 158 -13.90 1.91 -3.59
CA LEU A 158 -13.73 2.30 -4.98
C LEU A 158 -14.52 3.58 -5.32
N LYS A 159 -13.94 4.42 -6.17
CA LYS A 159 -14.53 5.69 -6.62
C LYS A 159 -15.93 5.60 -7.21
N PRO A 160 -16.28 4.60 -8.05
CA PRO A 160 -17.65 4.44 -8.54
C PRO A 160 -18.71 4.35 -7.43
N ASN A 161 -18.31 3.96 -6.21
CA ASN A 161 -19.17 3.83 -5.03
C ASN A 161 -18.94 4.95 -3.99
N GLY A 162 -18.21 6.01 -4.33
CA GLY A 162 -17.89 7.12 -3.44
C GLY A 162 -16.63 6.95 -2.58
N GLY A 163 -15.90 5.84 -2.78
CA GLY A 163 -14.63 5.57 -2.11
C GLY A 163 -13.45 6.37 -2.70
N PRO A 164 -12.28 6.36 -2.03
CA PRO A 164 -11.11 7.14 -2.45
C PRO A 164 -10.24 6.47 -3.53
N ALA A 165 -10.34 5.16 -3.75
CA ALA A 165 -9.40 4.41 -4.58
C ALA A 165 -9.88 4.19 -6.02
N ASP A 166 -8.95 4.13 -6.97
CA ASP A 166 -9.28 3.69 -8.34
C ASP A 166 -9.44 2.17 -8.37
N VAL A 167 -8.58 1.44 -7.66
CA VAL A 167 -8.60 -0.02 -7.62
C VAL A 167 -8.31 -0.59 -6.23
N CYS A 168 -8.87 -1.75 -5.93
CA CYS A 168 -8.60 -2.49 -4.69
C CYS A 168 -7.80 -3.78 -4.99
N TRP A 169 -6.86 -4.13 -4.13
CA TRP A 169 -6.13 -5.40 -4.17
C TRP A 169 -7.11 -6.55 -3.91
N SER A 170 -7.16 -7.59 -4.76
CA SER A 170 -8.07 -8.73 -4.57
C SER A 170 -7.38 -9.98 -4.03
N ALA A 171 -7.35 -10.11 -2.70
CA ALA A 171 -6.94 -11.33 -2.02
C ALA A 171 -7.92 -12.49 -2.26
N SER A 172 -9.21 -12.20 -2.47
CA SER A 172 -10.17 -13.25 -2.81
C SER A 172 -9.89 -13.85 -4.17
N PHE A 173 -9.49 -13.05 -5.17
CA PHE A 173 -9.10 -13.58 -6.49
C PHE A 173 -7.99 -14.63 -6.36
N HIS A 174 -6.90 -14.29 -5.67
CA HIS A 174 -5.81 -15.23 -5.43
C HIS A 174 -6.31 -16.50 -4.73
N SER A 175 -7.07 -16.34 -3.64
CA SER A 175 -7.57 -17.45 -2.83
C SER A 175 -8.49 -18.39 -3.61
N VAL A 176 -9.42 -17.84 -4.41
CA VAL A 176 -10.34 -18.61 -5.25
C VAL A 176 -9.55 -19.39 -6.31
N ILE A 177 -8.66 -18.73 -7.05
CA ILE A 177 -7.87 -19.39 -8.10
C ILE A 177 -6.96 -20.46 -7.51
N ALA A 178 -6.25 -20.16 -6.42
CA ALA A 178 -5.36 -21.12 -5.76
C ALA A 178 -6.14 -22.36 -5.30
N ASN A 179 -7.25 -22.19 -4.58
CA ASN A 179 -8.08 -23.30 -4.09
C ASN A 179 -8.60 -24.19 -5.22
N ASN A 180 -9.07 -23.58 -6.32
CA ASN A 180 -9.58 -24.31 -7.48
C ASN A 180 -8.49 -25.11 -8.22
N LEU A 181 -7.23 -24.65 -8.16
CA LEU A 181 -6.10 -25.34 -8.80
C LEU A 181 -5.52 -26.47 -7.93
N VAL A 182 -5.52 -26.30 -6.60
CA VAL A 182 -4.97 -27.31 -5.68
C VAL A 182 -5.96 -28.41 -5.32
N ASP A 183 -7.25 -28.10 -5.19
CA ASP A 183 -8.29 -29.04 -4.77
C ASP A 183 -9.37 -29.20 -5.85
N GLN A 184 -9.30 -30.31 -6.60
CA GLN A 184 -10.25 -30.61 -7.68
C GLN A 184 -11.68 -30.86 -7.19
N ASN A 185 -11.88 -31.17 -5.91
CA ASN A 185 -13.22 -31.32 -5.34
C ASN A 185 -13.88 -29.97 -5.01
N LYS A 186 -13.12 -28.87 -5.12
CA LYS A 186 -13.57 -27.49 -4.89
C LYS A 186 -13.57 -26.65 -6.16
N PHE A 187 -13.74 -27.29 -7.32
CA PHE A 187 -13.88 -26.51 -8.56
C PHE A 187 -15.24 -25.79 -8.58
N GLU A 188 -15.20 -24.47 -8.47
CA GLU A 188 -16.36 -23.58 -8.34
C GLU A 188 -16.41 -22.59 -9.52
N LEU A 189 -16.91 -23.06 -10.67
CA LEU A 189 -16.96 -22.29 -11.91
C LEU A 189 -17.67 -20.93 -11.76
N ASP A 190 -18.78 -20.90 -11.04
CA ASP A 190 -19.57 -19.68 -10.88
C ASP A 190 -18.86 -18.65 -10.00
N LEU A 191 -18.12 -19.10 -8.99
CA LEU A 191 -17.28 -18.25 -8.16
C LEU A 191 -16.10 -17.68 -8.95
N ILE A 192 -15.46 -18.49 -9.80
CA ILE A 192 -14.40 -18.03 -10.71
C ILE A 192 -14.93 -16.95 -11.66
N LYS A 193 -16.10 -17.18 -12.28
CA LYS A 193 -16.72 -16.18 -13.17
C LYS A 193 -17.03 -14.89 -12.43
N TYR A 194 -17.59 -15.01 -11.23
CA TYR A 194 -17.91 -13.87 -10.38
C TYR A 194 -16.66 -13.03 -10.09
N ILE A 195 -15.60 -13.65 -9.57
CA ILE A 195 -14.40 -12.92 -9.14
C ILE A 195 -13.60 -12.30 -10.31
N ILE A 196 -13.57 -12.96 -11.48
CA ILE A 196 -12.95 -12.40 -12.70
C ILE A 196 -13.73 -11.20 -13.22
N SER A 197 -15.05 -11.20 -13.04
CA SER A 197 -15.93 -10.14 -13.56
C SER A 197 -15.95 -8.87 -12.70
N ALA A 198 -15.40 -8.92 -11.48
CA ALA A 198 -15.39 -7.77 -10.57
C ALA A 198 -14.53 -6.63 -11.18
N PRO A 199 -15.12 -5.47 -11.51
CA PRO A 199 -14.37 -4.35 -12.06
C PRO A 199 -13.52 -3.69 -10.98
N ASP A 200 -12.44 -3.02 -11.41
CA ASP A 200 -11.63 -2.16 -10.55
C ASP A 200 -10.94 -2.89 -9.38
N PHE A 201 -10.64 -4.17 -9.58
CA PHE A 201 -9.77 -4.95 -8.70
C PHE A 201 -8.46 -5.31 -9.39
N ILE A 202 -7.35 -5.26 -8.64
CA ILE A 202 -6.08 -5.84 -9.06
C ILE A 202 -6.16 -7.34 -8.76
N ASN A 203 -6.42 -8.11 -9.82
CA ASN A 203 -6.40 -9.57 -9.79
C ASN A 203 -4.96 -10.08 -9.95
N TYR A 204 -4.46 -10.82 -8.95
CA TYR A 204 -3.10 -11.36 -8.95
C TYR A 204 -3.08 -12.86 -8.66
N LEU A 205 -2.12 -13.56 -9.28
CA LEU A 205 -1.91 -14.99 -9.04
C LEU A 205 -0.95 -15.25 -7.87
N SER A 206 -0.05 -14.33 -7.58
CA SER A 206 0.88 -14.39 -6.46
C SER A 206 1.34 -12.98 -6.10
N CYS A 207 1.54 -12.73 -4.81
CA CYS A 207 2.21 -11.54 -4.28
C CYS A 207 3.32 -11.97 -3.31
N HIS A 208 3.89 -11.02 -2.58
CA HIS A 208 4.94 -11.28 -1.60
C HIS A 208 4.39 -11.77 -0.24
N ASP A 209 3.10 -11.60 0.03
CA ASP A 209 2.44 -12.00 1.28
C ASP A 209 1.95 -13.46 1.28
N ASN A 210 2.04 -14.14 0.14
CA ASN A 210 1.55 -15.51 -0.02
C ASN A 210 2.60 -16.42 -0.65
N GLU A 211 2.45 -17.71 -0.36
CA GLU A 211 3.18 -18.75 -1.07
C GLU A 211 2.89 -18.65 -2.57
N ARG A 212 3.94 -18.85 -3.39
CA ARG A 212 3.80 -18.77 -4.85
C ARG A 212 2.80 -19.82 -5.32
N LEU A 213 1.92 -19.44 -6.25
CA LEU A 213 0.90 -20.37 -6.79
C LEU A 213 1.53 -21.65 -7.36
N LEU A 214 2.67 -21.51 -8.05
CA LEU A 214 3.42 -22.66 -8.55
C LEU A 214 3.81 -23.62 -7.43
N PHE A 215 4.33 -23.11 -6.30
CA PHE A 215 4.68 -23.93 -5.16
C PHE A 215 3.45 -24.66 -4.58
N LEU A 216 2.32 -23.95 -4.43
CA LEU A 216 1.07 -24.53 -3.94
C LEU A 216 0.58 -25.67 -4.84
N VAL A 217 0.58 -25.47 -6.15
CA VAL A 217 0.18 -26.47 -7.15
C VAL A 217 1.11 -27.69 -7.09
N GLY A 218 2.43 -27.49 -6.99
CA GLY A 218 3.42 -28.57 -6.91
C GLY A 218 3.34 -29.39 -5.63
N LYS A 219 3.17 -28.72 -4.48
CA LYS A 219 2.97 -29.37 -3.19
C LYS A 219 1.73 -30.29 -3.18
N ASN A 220 0.76 -30.02 -4.03
CA ASN A 220 -0.46 -30.82 -4.21
C ASN A 220 -0.38 -31.80 -5.40
N GLY A 221 0.83 -32.10 -5.89
CA GLY A 221 1.05 -33.17 -6.88
C GLY A 221 0.52 -32.87 -8.28
N LYS A 222 0.42 -31.60 -8.66
CA LYS A 222 -0.14 -31.17 -9.95
C LYS A 222 0.89 -30.86 -11.04
N PHE A 223 2.19 -31.00 -10.75
CA PHE A 223 3.22 -31.09 -11.80
C PHE A 223 3.55 -32.55 -11.99
N ILE A 224 3.08 -33.12 -13.10
CA ILE A 224 3.50 -34.43 -13.61
C ILE A 224 4.35 -34.16 -14.85
#